data_AF-A0A9P1FL84-F1
#
_entry.id   AF-A0A9P1FL84-F1
#
_cell.length_a   1.000
_cell.length_b   1.000
_cell.length_c   1.000
_cell.angle_alpha   90.00
_cell.angle_beta   90.00
_cell.angle_gamma   90.00
#
_symmetry.space_group_name_H-M   'P 1'
#
loop_
_entity.id
_entity.type
_entity.pdbx_description
1 polymer ?
#
loop_
_entity_poly.entity_id
_entity_poly.type
_entity_poly.pdbx_seq_one_letter_code
_entity_poly.pdbx_strand_id
1 'polypeptide(L)'
;MPSSVHWLRRVVTTLWWRAARCQKQLRKRMLDSESDDFHLSRGERWDRLWVPGALILGVLVGIFMPAEPGLGNRISEVLGWTYFFAWSVSFYPQVVLNFRRKSVNGLSLDFQILNAFGFGCYFLFNALFFWNSGIRAAYREEHDNQDSGARLNDVIFAGHAFCITLITLAQICSLSGWAGWLIAFFSVNSVFFFHHGGNS
;
A
#
# COMPACT_ATOMS: atom_id res chain seq x y z
N MET A 1 22.85 13.28 -17.28
CA MET A 1 22.49 13.19 -15.85
C MET A 1 21.65 11.92 -15.60
N PRO A 2 22.26 10.75 -15.28
CA PRO A 2 21.52 9.49 -15.07
C PRO A 2 21.62 8.90 -13.64
N SER A 3 22.34 9.52 -12.70
CA SER A 3 22.68 8.92 -11.41
C SER A 3 21.56 8.94 -10.36
N SER A 4 20.69 9.95 -10.37
CA SER A 4 19.62 10.12 -9.38
C SER A 4 18.51 9.08 -9.52
N VAL A 5 18.08 8.77 -10.75
CA VAL A 5 17.01 7.79 -11.02
C VAL A 5 17.46 6.36 -10.69
N HIS A 6 18.72 6.03 -10.97
CA HIS A 6 19.28 4.72 -10.62
C HIS A 6 19.42 4.52 -9.10
N TRP A 7 19.78 5.57 -8.36
CA TRP A 7 19.84 5.51 -6.90
C TRP A 7 18.44 5.35 -6.29
N LEU A 8 17.46 6.14 -6.75
CA LEU A 8 16.08 6.04 -6.30
C LEU A 8 15.50 4.65 -6.56
N ARG A 9 15.74 4.09 -7.76
CA ARG A 9 15.28 2.75 -8.14
C ARG A 9 15.95 1.66 -7.30
N ARG A 10 17.23 1.81 -6.94
CA ARG A 10 17.92 0.88 -6.03
C ARG A 10 17.40 0.97 -4.60
N VAL A 11 17.16 2.17 -4.10
CA VAL A 11 16.58 2.38 -2.76
C VAL A 11 15.17 1.82 -2.69
N VAL A 12 14.32 2.12 -3.68
CA VAL A 12 12.95 1.59 -3.75
C VAL A 12 12.96 0.07 -3.88
N THR A 13 13.79 -0.51 -4.76
CA THR A 13 13.84 -1.97 -4.92
C THR A 13 14.45 -2.69 -3.72
N THR A 14 15.42 -2.11 -3.02
CA THR A 14 15.97 -2.69 -1.79
C THR A 14 15.02 -2.56 -0.61
N LEU A 15 14.33 -1.42 -0.46
CA LEU A 15 13.25 -1.25 0.51
C LEU A 15 12.11 -2.24 0.23
N TRP A 16 11.75 -2.42 -1.04
CA TRP A 16 10.73 -3.39 -1.46
C TRP A 16 11.17 -4.83 -1.20
N TRP A 17 12.44 -5.18 -1.45
CA TRP A 17 12.99 -6.50 -1.12
C TRP A 17 13.11 -6.78 0.39
N ARG A 18 13.33 -5.74 1.19
CA ARG A 18 13.32 -5.83 2.66
C ARG A 18 11.89 -5.94 3.18
N ALA A 19 10.95 -5.20 2.59
CA ALA A 19 9.52 -5.29 2.87
C ALA A 19 8.97 -6.68 2.52
N ALA A 20 9.28 -7.22 1.33
CA ALA A 20 8.85 -8.56 0.92
C ALA A 20 9.44 -9.67 1.80
N ARG A 21 10.68 -9.51 2.28
CA ARG A 21 11.29 -10.44 3.26
C ARG A 21 10.64 -10.33 4.64
N CYS A 22 10.38 -9.11 5.10
CA CYS A 22 9.65 -8.86 6.34
C CYS A 22 8.24 -9.48 6.26
N GLN A 23 7.54 -9.31 5.14
CA GLN A 23 6.22 -9.86 4.90
C GLN A 23 6.25 -11.40 4.81
N LYS A 24 7.30 -12.01 4.23
CA LYS A 24 7.50 -13.48 4.28
C LYS A 24 7.78 -13.97 5.70
N GLN A 25 8.56 -13.24 6.49
CA GLN A 25 8.84 -13.60 7.89
C GLN A 25 7.60 -13.42 8.78
N LEU A 26 6.82 -12.36 8.56
CA LEU A 26 5.54 -12.14 9.22
C LEU A 26 4.52 -13.20 8.82
N ARG A 27 4.47 -13.58 7.53
CA ARG A 27 3.65 -14.70 7.06
C ARG A 27 4.05 -16.01 7.72
N LYS A 28 5.34 -16.28 7.87
CA LYS A 28 5.82 -17.50 8.57
C LYS A 28 5.42 -17.48 10.05
N ARG A 29 5.63 -16.35 10.74
CA ARG A 29 5.20 -16.19 12.13
C ARG A 29 3.68 -16.21 12.30
N MET A 30 2.92 -15.71 11.31
CA MET A 30 1.48 -15.86 11.23
C MET A 30 1.14 -17.34 11.13
N LEU A 31 1.71 -18.09 10.19
CA LEU A 31 1.49 -19.53 10.05
C LEU A 31 1.82 -20.31 11.33
N ASP A 32 2.92 -19.95 12.02
CA ASP A 32 3.33 -20.59 13.26
C ASP A 32 2.34 -20.28 14.40
N SER A 33 1.95 -19.01 14.55
CA SER A 33 0.93 -18.62 15.53
C SER A 33 -0.50 -19.06 15.19
N GLU A 34 -0.77 -19.27 13.91
CA GLU A 34 -2.01 -19.80 13.37
C GLU A 34 -2.05 -21.31 13.58
N SER A 35 -0.91 -22.02 13.56
CA SER A 35 -0.86 -23.44 13.94
C SER A 35 -1.22 -23.67 15.41
N ASP A 36 -0.89 -22.73 16.30
CA ASP A 36 -1.31 -22.80 17.71
C ASP A 36 -2.81 -22.50 17.87
N ASP A 37 -3.37 -21.56 17.09
CA ASP A 37 -4.80 -21.24 17.04
C ASP A 37 -5.62 -22.32 16.28
N PHE A 38 -5.00 -23.04 15.34
CA PHE A 38 -5.61 -24.06 14.47
C PHE A 38 -6.10 -25.27 15.26
N HIS A 39 -5.47 -25.56 16.40
CA HIS A 39 -5.96 -26.58 17.32
C HIS A 39 -7.25 -26.14 18.07
N LEU A 40 -7.58 -24.85 18.08
CA LEU A 40 -8.78 -24.30 18.71
C LEU A 40 -9.92 -23.99 17.72
N SER A 41 -9.66 -23.68 16.44
CA SER A 41 -10.68 -23.24 15.47
C SER A 41 -10.99 -24.28 14.38
N ARG A 42 -11.49 -25.46 14.75
CA ARG A 42 -11.89 -26.55 13.82
C ARG A 42 -13.09 -26.23 12.90
N GLY A 43 -13.29 -24.97 12.52
CA GLY A 43 -14.22 -24.60 11.48
C GLY A 43 -14.04 -23.15 11.12
N GLU A 44 -13.40 -22.87 9.98
CA GLU A 44 -13.83 -21.81 9.07
C GLU A 44 -13.11 -21.86 7.72
N ARG A 45 -13.89 -21.92 6.65
CA ARG A 45 -13.51 -22.12 5.25
C ARG A 45 -12.97 -20.85 4.57
N TRP A 46 -12.87 -19.75 5.32
CA TRP A 46 -12.72 -18.38 4.81
C TRP A 46 -11.34 -18.08 4.23
N ASP A 47 -10.28 -18.64 4.80
CA ASP A 47 -8.88 -18.40 4.37
C ASP A 47 -8.57 -19.00 2.98
N ARG A 48 -9.43 -19.90 2.51
CA ARG A 48 -9.30 -20.54 1.19
C ARG A 48 -10.08 -19.81 0.10
N LEU A 49 -11.06 -18.98 0.46
CA LEU A 49 -12.00 -18.36 -0.48
C LEU A 49 -11.73 -16.87 -0.73
N TRP A 50 -11.17 -16.15 0.24
CA TRP A 50 -10.95 -14.70 0.15
C TRP A 50 -10.02 -14.27 -1.02
N VAL A 51 -8.91 -14.97 -1.28
CA VAL A 51 -8.00 -14.63 -2.40
C VAL A 51 -8.61 -14.95 -3.75
N PRO A 52 -9.12 -16.17 -4.02
CA PRO A 52 -9.83 -16.45 -5.28
C PRO A 52 -11.06 -15.57 -5.48
N GLY A 53 -11.80 -15.28 -4.40
CA GLY A 53 -12.97 -14.42 -4.43
C GLY A 53 -12.65 -12.99 -4.85
N ALA A 54 -11.55 -12.41 -4.33
CA ALA A 54 -11.09 -11.08 -4.73
C ALA A 54 -10.65 -11.01 -6.20
N LEU A 55 -10.01 -12.06 -6.71
CA LEU A 55 -9.62 -12.13 -8.12
C LEU A 55 -10.85 -12.20 -9.04
N ILE A 56 -11.82 -13.05 -8.70
CA ILE A 56 -13.08 -13.16 -9.45
C ILE A 56 -13.81 -11.81 -9.41
N LEU A 57 -13.92 -11.20 -8.22
CA LEU A 57 -14.56 -9.89 -8.06
C LEU A 57 -13.88 -8.82 -8.92
N GLY A 58 -12.55 -8.79 -8.94
CA GLY A 58 -11.82 -7.82 -9.75
C GLY A 58 -11.99 -8.01 -11.26
N VAL A 59 -12.07 -9.25 -11.74
CA VAL A 59 -12.39 -9.54 -13.14
C VAL A 59 -13.82 -9.10 -13.46
N LEU A 60 -14.79 -9.43 -12.60
CA LEU A 60 -16.20 -9.06 -12.79
C LEU A 60 -16.37 -7.53 -12.82
N VAL A 61 -15.77 -6.82 -11.87
CA VAL A 61 -15.80 -5.35 -11.82
C VAL A 61 -15.14 -4.75 -13.06
N GLY A 62 -13.98 -5.25 -13.47
CA GLY A 62 -13.28 -4.74 -14.66
C GLY A 62 -14.02 -5.00 -15.99
N ILE A 63 -14.82 -6.07 -16.07
CA ILE A 63 -15.71 -6.30 -17.22
C ILE A 63 -16.87 -5.32 -17.22
N PHE A 64 -17.43 -5.03 -16.04
CA PHE A 64 -18.58 -4.14 -15.89
C PHE A 64 -18.23 -2.65 -16.00
N MET A 65 -17.00 -2.26 -15.63
CA MET A 65 -16.58 -0.86 -15.68
C MET A 65 -16.55 -0.32 -17.12
N PRO A 66 -16.98 0.93 -17.34
CA PRO A 66 -16.94 1.54 -18.65
C PRO A 66 -15.48 1.66 -19.09
N ALA A 67 -15.16 1.13 -20.27
CA ALA A 67 -13.84 1.24 -20.87
C ALA A 67 -13.99 1.77 -22.30
N GLU A 68 -13.02 2.59 -22.71
CA GLU A 68 -12.93 3.11 -24.06
C GLU A 68 -12.89 1.98 -25.11
N PRO A 69 -13.42 2.19 -26.33
CA PRO A 69 -13.40 1.19 -27.38
C PRO A 69 -11.98 0.72 -27.68
N GLY A 70 -11.79 -0.61 -27.72
CA GLY A 70 -10.50 -1.22 -28.03
C GLY A 70 -10.15 -2.37 -27.09
N LEU A 71 -9.64 -3.46 -27.66
CA LEU A 71 -9.28 -4.66 -26.90
C LEU A 71 -8.21 -4.36 -25.84
N GLY A 72 -7.21 -3.54 -26.17
CA GLY A 72 -6.14 -3.16 -25.24
C GLY A 72 -6.66 -2.38 -24.02
N ASN A 73 -7.58 -1.44 -24.24
CA ASN A 73 -8.19 -0.66 -23.17
C ASN A 73 -9.03 -1.55 -22.24
N ARG A 74 -9.82 -2.46 -22.82
CA ARG A 74 -10.61 -3.43 -22.05
C ARG A 74 -9.75 -4.36 -21.21
N ILE A 75 -8.70 -4.95 -21.78
CA ILE A 75 -7.77 -5.82 -21.04
C ILE A 75 -7.12 -5.03 -19.91
N SER A 76 -6.67 -3.82 -20.19
CA SER A 76 -6.00 -2.99 -19.19
C SER A 76 -6.93 -2.58 -18.04
N GLU A 77 -8.23 -2.37 -18.31
CA GLU A 77 -9.23 -2.10 -17.26
C GLU A 77 -9.46 -3.34 -16.38
N VAL A 78 -9.66 -4.50 -16.99
CA VAL A 78 -9.81 -5.78 -16.27
C VAL A 78 -8.60 -6.08 -15.40
N LEU A 79 -7.39 -5.89 -15.94
CA LEU A 79 -6.15 -6.08 -15.20
C LEU A 79 -6.01 -5.07 -14.06
N GLY A 80 -6.37 -3.80 -14.28
CA GLY A 80 -6.31 -2.74 -13.26
C GLY A 80 -7.20 -3.03 -12.05
N TRP A 81 -8.46 -3.43 -12.30
CA TRP A 81 -9.39 -3.81 -11.22
C TRP A 81 -9.00 -5.12 -10.55
N THR A 82 -8.59 -6.13 -11.31
CA THR A 82 -8.08 -7.40 -10.74
C THR A 82 -6.87 -7.15 -9.84
N TYR A 83 -5.95 -6.29 -10.29
CA TYR A 83 -4.79 -5.87 -9.50
C TYR A 83 -5.21 -5.18 -8.21
N PHE A 84 -6.14 -4.21 -8.28
CA PHE A 84 -6.67 -3.53 -7.09
C PHE A 84 -7.15 -4.53 -6.04
N PHE A 85 -8.06 -5.44 -6.41
CA PHE A 85 -8.60 -6.42 -5.45
C PHE A 85 -7.55 -7.41 -4.94
N ALA A 86 -6.65 -7.88 -5.81
CA ALA A 86 -5.58 -8.79 -5.42
C ALA A 86 -4.66 -8.15 -4.35
N TRP A 87 -4.30 -6.88 -4.52
CA TRP A 87 -3.48 -6.17 -3.56
C TRP A 87 -4.24 -5.76 -2.31
N SER A 88 -5.50 -5.35 -2.42
CA SER A 88 -6.35 -5.00 -1.28
C SER A 88 -6.39 -6.11 -0.23
N VAL A 89 -6.54 -7.36 -0.66
CA VAL A 89 -6.56 -8.53 0.25
C VAL A 89 -5.31 -8.63 1.11
N SER A 90 -4.15 -8.22 0.60
CA SER A 90 -2.87 -8.34 1.31
C SER A 90 -2.75 -7.43 2.54
N PHE A 91 -3.57 -6.37 2.66
CA PHE A 91 -3.50 -5.41 3.77
C PHE A 91 -4.30 -5.84 5.00
N TYR A 92 -5.39 -6.59 4.82
CA TYR A 92 -6.32 -6.93 5.90
C TYR A 92 -5.78 -7.89 6.97
N PRO A 93 -4.91 -8.88 6.67
CA PRO A 93 -4.41 -9.82 7.69
C PRO A 93 -3.75 -9.12 8.85
N GLN A 94 -2.94 -8.08 8.58
CA GLN A 94 -2.25 -7.34 9.62
C GLN A 94 -3.23 -6.60 10.53
N VAL A 95 -4.27 -5.98 9.94
CA VAL A 95 -5.30 -5.25 10.67
C VAL A 95 -6.11 -6.19 11.58
N VAL A 96 -6.52 -7.35 11.05
CA VAL A 96 -7.27 -8.37 11.79
C VAL A 96 -6.40 -8.96 12.91
N LEU A 97 -5.13 -9.24 12.63
CA LEU A 97 -4.21 -9.79 13.62
C LEU A 97 -3.99 -8.84 14.80
N ASN A 98 -3.75 -7.55 14.51
CA ASN A 98 -3.62 -6.52 15.52
C ASN A 98 -4.88 -6.42 16.39
N PHE A 99 -6.07 -6.53 15.77
CA PHE A 99 -7.34 -6.47 16.47
C PHE A 99 -7.59 -7.68 17.38
N ARG A 100 -7.28 -8.89 16.90
CA ARG A 100 -7.44 -10.15 17.64
C ARG A 100 -6.45 -10.27 18.79
N ARG A 101 -5.18 -9.92 18.57
CA ARG A 101 -4.11 -10.05 19.58
C ARG A 101 -4.08 -8.93 20.60
N LYS A 102 -4.72 -7.79 20.31
CA LYS A 102 -4.58 -6.55 21.09
C LYS A 102 -3.10 -6.18 21.32
N SER A 103 -2.23 -6.55 20.38
CA SER A 103 -0.79 -6.34 20.44
C SER A 103 -0.27 -6.08 19.05
N VAL A 104 0.69 -5.16 18.94
CA VAL A 104 1.40 -4.81 17.70
C VAL A 104 2.85 -5.28 17.72
N ASN A 105 3.17 -6.25 18.59
CA ASN A 105 4.51 -6.82 18.69
C ASN A 105 4.93 -7.46 17.36
N GLY A 106 6.02 -6.96 16.78
CA GLY A 106 6.56 -7.40 15.49
C GLY A 106 6.22 -6.49 14.30
N LEU A 107 5.41 -5.45 14.49
CA LEU A 107 5.16 -4.43 13.47
C LEU A 107 6.14 -3.26 13.63
N SER A 108 6.86 -2.92 12.56
CA SER A 108 7.76 -1.77 12.55
C SER A 108 6.98 -0.47 12.32
N LEU A 109 7.01 0.43 13.29
CA LEU A 109 6.38 1.74 13.20
C LEU A 109 6.95 2.57 12.05
N ASP A 110 8.28 2.63 11.92
CA ASP A 110 8.94 3.39 10.84
C ASP A 110 8.54 2.87 9.45
N PHE A 111 8.43 1.54 9.30
CA PHE A 111 7.94 0.92 8.07
C PHE A 111 6.50 1.35 7.76
N GLN A 112 5.64 1.38 8.78
CA GLN A 112 4.25 1.72 8.60
C GLN A 112 4.06 3.22 8.29
N ILE A 113 4.84 4.10 8.92
CA ILE A 113 4.87 5.53 8.59
C ILE A 113 5.34 5.74 7.16
N LEU A 114 6.40 5.05 6.74
CA LEU A 114 6.90 5.13 5.38
C LEU A 114 5.86 4.66 4.34
N ASN A 115 5.13 3.59 4.64
CA ASN A 115 4.03 3.13 3.79
C ASN A 115 2.91 4.16 3.71
N ALA A 116 2.48 4.73 4.85
CA ALA A 116 1.44 5.76 4.86
C ALA A 116 1.87 6.99 4.05
N PHE A 117 3.12 7.45 4.22
CA PHE A 117 3.65 8.55 3.42
C PHE A 117 3.71 8.19 1.93
N GLY A 118 4.25 7.02 1.59
CA GLY A 118 4.36 6.55 0.21
C GLY A 118 3.01 6.44 -0.50
N PHE A 119 2.01 5.82 0.14
CA PHE A 119 0.66 5.74 -0.41
C PHE A 119 -0.06 7.09 -0.41
N GLY A 120 0.22 7.98 0.54
CA GLY A 120 -0.29 9.35 0.53
C GLY A 120 0.23 10.16 -0.65
N CYS A 121 1.55 10.13 -0.90
CA CYS A 121 2.16 10.74 -2.08
C CYS A 121 1.64 10.12 -3.38
N TYR A 122 1.52 8.79 -3.43
CA TYR A 122 0.99 8.10 -4.60
C TYR A 122 -0.48 8.44 -4.86
N PHE A 123 -1.31 8.54 -3.81
CA PHE A 123 -2.70 8.98 -3.92
C PHE A 123 -2.78 10.42 -4.43
N LEU A 124 -2.02 11.33 -3.83
CA LEU A 124 -2.00 12.73 -4.25
C LEU A 124 -1.54 12.87 -5.71
N PHE A 125 -0.48 12.17 -6.11
CA PHE A 125 0.02 12.17 -7.48
C PHE A 125 -1.07 11.71 -8.46
N ASN A 126 -1.67 10.54 -8.24
CA ASN A 126 -2.70 10.02 -9.15
C ASN A 126 -3.97 10.89 -9.12
N ALA A 127 -4.38 11.40 -7.96
CA ALA A 127 -5.55 12.25 -7.84
C ALA A 127 -5.35 13.58 -8.58
N LEU A 128 -4.18 14.20 -8.47
CA LEU A 128 -3.84 15.42 -9.22
C LEU A 128 -3.84 15.16 -10.72
N PHE A 129 -3.19 14.09 -11.18
CA PHE A 129 -3.20 13.72 -12.60
C PHE A 129 -4.57 13.31 -13.11
N PHE A 130 -5.46 12.78 -12.27
CA PHE A 130 -6.80 12.37 -12.68
C PHE A 130 -7.77 13.57 -12.75
N TRP A 131 -7.82 14.40 -11.70
CA TRP A 131 -8.80 15.49 -11.57
C TRP A 131 -8.33 16.84 -12.12
N ASN A 132 -7.04 17.16 -12.10
CA ASN A 132 -6.56 18.47 -12.54
C ASN A 132 -6.25 18.47 -14.04
N SER A 133 -7.17 19.05 -14.82
CA SER A 133 -7.02 19.20 -16.27
C SER A 133 -5.83 20.07 -16.67
N GLY A 134 -5.45 21.06 -15.85
CA GLY A 134 -4.28 21.91 -16.09
C GLY A 134 -2.96 21.14 -15.99
N ILE A 135 -2.81 20.27 -14.98
CA ILE A 135 -1.63 19.40 -14.82
C ILE A 135 -1.54 18.39 -15.97
N ARG A 136 -2.67 17.81 -16.39
CA ARG A 136 -2.71 16.92 -17.56
C ARG A 136 -2.32 17.64 -18.84
N ALA A 137 -2.79 18.87 -19.04
CA ALA A 137 -2.47 19.67 -20.22
C ALA A 137 -0.97 20.03 -20.26
N ALA A 138 -0.41 20.51 -19.15
CA ALA A 138 1.02 20.79 -19.03
C ALA A 138 1.88 19.54 -19.26
N TYR A 139 1.46 18.39 -18.71
CA TYR A 139 2.15 17.12 -18.92
C TYR A 139 2.13 16.67 -20.39
N ARG A 140 0.97 16.79 -21.06
CA ARG A 140 0.80 16.47 -22.49
C ARG A 140 1.67 17.34 -23.37
N GLU A 141 1.79 18.63 -23.05
CA GLU A 141 2.64 19.56 -23.79
C GLU A 141 4.13 19.16 -23.71
N GLU A 142 4.56 18.64 -22.57
CA GLU A 142 5.94 18.19 -22.35
C GLU A 142 6.23 16.78 -22.90
N HIS A 143 5.21 15.94 -23.09
CA HIS A 143 5.35 14.52 -23.46
C HIS A 143 4.66 14.15 -24.78
N ASP A 144 4.87 14.93 -25.85
CA ASP A 144 4.35 14.64 -27.21
C ASP A 144 2.84 14.35 -27.27
N ASN A 145 2.04 15.11 -26.50
CA ASN A 145 0.59 14.93 -26.33
C ASN A 145 0.14 13.59 -25.74
N GLN A 146 1.04 12.83 -25.11
CA GLN A 146 0.69 11.60 -24.39
C GLN A 146 0.03 11.92 -23.06
N ASP A 147 -1.05 11.20 -22.73
CA ASP A 147 -1.71 11.34 -21.44
C ASP A 147 -0.90 10.61 -20.35
N SER A 148 -0.98 11.13 -19.13
CA SER A 148 -0.24 10.65 -17.95
C SER A 148 -0.54 9.19 -17.53
N GLY A 149 -1.44 8.51 -18.23
CA GLY A 149 -1.81 7.13 -17.95
C GLY A 149 -2.49 6.92 -16.59
N ALA A 150 -2.74 7.98 -15.81
CA ALA A 150 -3.40 7.92 -14.51
C ALA A 150 -4.86 7.49 -14.68
N ARG A 151 -5.21 6.35 -14.10
CA ARG A 151 -6.55 5.78 -14.19
C ARG A 151 -7.27 5.79 -12.86
N LEU A 152 -8.59 5.66 -12.94
CA LEU A 152 -9.45 5.64 -11.75
C LEU A 152 -9.09 4.51 -10.79
N ASN A 153 -8.72 3.33 -11.31
CA ASN A 153 -8.30 2.19 -10.48
C ASN A 153 -7.04 2.51 -9.66
N ASP A 154 -6.10 3.30 -10.20
CA ASP A 154 -4.86 3.65 -9.50
C ASP A 154 -5.12 4.65 -8.36
N VAL A 155 -6.02 5.62 -8.59
CA VAL A 155 -6.48 6.58 -7.57
C VAL A 155 -7.18 5.86 -6.42
N ILE A 156 -8.12 4.97 -6.74
CA ILE A 156 -8.89 4.22 -5.73
C ILE A 156 -7.95 3.28 -4.97
N PHE A 157 -7.04 2.60 -5.65
CA PHE A 157 -6.04 1.74 -5.01
C PHE A 157 -5.17 2.52 -4.03
N ALA A 158 -4.60 3.63 -4.47
CA ALA A 158 -3.72 4.45 -3.64
C ALA A 158 -4.44 5.01 -2.41
N GLY A 159 -5.67 5.51 -2.59
CA GLY A 159 -6.49 6.02 -1.49
C GLY A 159 -6.88 4.92 -0.50
N HIS A 160 -7.28 3.75 -1.01
CA HIS A 160 -7.58 2.58 -0.20
C HIS A 160 -6.38 2.12 0.65
N ALA A 161 -5.21 1.96 0.01
CA ALA A 161 -3.99 1.57 0.69
C ALA A 161 -3.58 2.61 1.74
N PHE A 162 -3.67 3.91 1.41
CA PHE A 162 -3.42 4.99 2.36
C PHE A 162 -4.32 4.88 3.60
N CYS A 163 -5.64 4.74 3.40
CA CYS A 163 -6.60 4.57 4.51
C CYS A 163 -6.28 3.36 5.40
N ILE A 164 -5.99 2.18 4.83
CA ILE A 164 -5.64 1.01 5.65
C ILE A 164 -4.33 1.21 6.39
N THR A 165 -3.34 1.88 5.77
CA THR A 165 -2.08 2.16 6.46
C THR A 165 -2.25 3.11 7.63
N LEU A 166 -3.15 4.10 7.53
CA LEU A 166 -3.54 4.98 8.63
C LEU A 166 -4.28 4.22 9.74
N ILE A 167 -5.19 3.30 9.39
CA ILE A 167 -5.87 2.45 10.38
C ILE A 167 -4.83 1.62 11.14
N THR A 168 -3.88 1.02 10.43
CA THR A 168 -2.81 0.23 11.04
C THR A 168 -1.91 1.09 11.94
N LEU A 169 -1.59 2.33 11.55
CA LEU A 169 -0.88 3.27 12.40
C LEU A 169 -1.67 3.61 13.66
N ALA A 170 -2.98 3.86 13.54
CA ALA A 170 -3.84 4.12 14.68
C ALA A 170 -3.88 2.94 15.64
N GLN A 171 -3.90 1.70 15.13
CA GLN A 171 -3.79 0.49 15.94
C GLN A 171 -2.45 0.42 16.68
N ILE A 172 -1.33 0.78 16.03
CA ILE A 172 -0.02 0.86 16.69
C ILE A 172 -0.08 1.86 17.84
N CYS A 173 -0.47 3.10 17.58
CA CYS A 173 -0.50 4.14 18.60
C CYS A 173 -1.45 3.81 19.77
N SER A 174 -2.58 3.18 19.50
CA SER A 174 -3.56 2.82 20.54
C SER A 174 -3.10 1.62 21.38
N LEU A 175 -2.54 0.58 20.74
CA LEU A 175 -2.18 -0.68 21.42
C LEU A 175 -0.79 -0.63 22.08
N SER A 176 0.08 0.30 21.69
CA SER A 176 1.41 0.48 22.30
C SER A 176 1.46 1.49 23.46
N GLY A 177 0.31 2.08 23.82
CA GLY A 177 0.22 3.04 24.93
C GLY A 177 1.09 4.29 24.74
N TRP A 178 1.50 4.92 25.85
CA TRP A 178 2.31 6.16 25.85
C TRP A 178 3.65 6.03 25.12
N ALA A 179 4.24 4.84 25.10
CA ALA A 179 5.51 4.57 24.41
C ALA A 179 5.39 4.67 22.89
N GLY A 180 4.24 4.30 22.31
CA GLY A 180 3.97 4.44 20.88
C GLY A 180 3.97 5.88 20.41
N TRP A 181 3.34 6.76 21.18
CA TRP A 181 3.29 8.19 20.90
C TRP A 181 4.67 8.84 21.00
N LEU A 182 5.50 8.44 21.97
CA LEU A 182 6.87 8.90 22.07
C LEU A 182 7.72 8.44 20.89
N ILE A 183 7.64 7.16 20.49
CA ILE A 183 8.39 6.64 19.34
C ILE A 183 7.93 7.32 18.04
N ALA A 184 6.62 7.49 17.82
CA ALA A 184 6.10 8.23 16.68
C ALA A 184 6.62 9.69 16.65
N PHE A 185 6.58 10.37 17.80
CA PHE A 185 7.07 11.73 17.93
C PHE A 185 8.58 11.83 17.68
N PHE A 186 9.39 10.92 18.23
CA PHE A 186 10.83 10.90 17.99
C PHE A 186 11.18 10.50 16.56
N SER A 187 10.52 9.52 15.95
CA SER A 187 10.76 9.13 14.55
C SER A 187 10.46 10.29 13.59
N VAL A 188 9.36 11.03 13.80
CA VAL A 188 9.01 12.21 12.99
C VAL A 188 10.02 13.35 13.20
N ASN A 189 10.44 13.62 14.43
CA ASN A 189 11.43 14.66 14.72
C ASN A 189 12.84 14.30 14.22
N SER A 190 13.21 13.02 14.20
CA SER A 190 14.50 12.54 13.68
C SER A 190 14.67 12.82 12.19
N VAL A 191 13.57 12.74 11.42
CA VAL A 191 13.56 13.10 9.98
C VAL A 191 13.81 14.60 9.79
N PHE A 192 13.34 15.44 10.71
CA PHE A 192 13.58 16.90 10.68
C PHE A 192 14.98 17.29 11.20
N PHE A 193 15.52 16.56 12.18
CA PHE A 193 16.80 16.92 12.80
C PHE A 193 18.02 16.68 11.89
N PHE A 194 17.90 15.80 10.90
CA PHE A 194 18.99 15.56 9.94
C PHE A 194 19.18 16.66 8.88
N HIS A 195 18.24 17.62 8.76
CA HIS A 195 18.36 18.71 7.78
C HIS A 195 19.06 19.97 8.33
N HIS A 196 19.28 20.08 9.63
CA HIS A 196 19.86 21.29 10.24
C HIS A 196 21.34 21.18 10.67
N GLY A 197 21.98 20.01 10.50
CA GLY A 197 23.37 19.77 10.92
C GLY A 197 24.46 19.93 9.85
N GLY A 198 24.13 20.45 8.67
CA GLY A 198 25.01 20.45 7.49
C GLY A 198 25.53 21.81 7.01
N ASN A 199 25.39 22.88 7.80
CA ASN A 199 25.95 24.21 7.48
C ASN A 199 26.63 24.81 8.71
N SER A 200 27.87 24.39 8.96
CA SER A 200 28.84 25.09 9.79
C SER A 200 30.24 24.65 9.38
#